data_AF-A0A926EY37-F1
#
_entry.id   AF-A0A926EY37-F1
#
_cell.length_a   1.000
_cell.length_b   1.000
_cell.length_c   1.000
_cell.angle_alpha   90.00
_cell.angle_beta   90.00
_cell.angle_gamma   90.00
#
_symmetry.space_group_name_H-M   'P 1'
#
loop_
_entity.id
_entity.type
_entity.pdbx_description
1 polymer ?
#
loop_
_entity_poly.entity_id
_entity_poly.type
_entity_poly.pdbx_seq_one_letter_code
_entity_poly.pdbx_strand_id
1 'polypeptide(L)'
;MVKMSQIKIAKTIDGELYPYFKDIKLVGRVREEYNNDFIIYGCIRGYEEEFYKGILALDKATGGEMGFNDTEDVEVFWIDEGEGMFITINNGEYEIIS
;
A
#
# COMPACT_ATOMS: atom_id res chain seq x y z
N MET A 1 3.52 4.23 18.91
CA MET A 1 2.30 3.39 18.88
C MET A 1 1.21 4.16 18.14
N VAL A 2 0.80 3.70 16.96
CA VAL A 2 -0.29 4.34 16.19
C VAL A 2 -1.61 4.07 16.92
N LYS A 3 -2.42 5.11 17.17
CA LYS A 3 -3.74 4.90 17.77
C LYS A 3 -4.65 4.27 16.71
N MET A 4 -5.39 3.22 17.07
CA MET A 4 -6.35 2.57 16.15
C MET A 4 -7.36 3.56 15.55
N SER A 5 -7.70 4.64 16.26
CA SER A 5 -8.57 5.72 15.77
C SER A 5 -8.00 6.51 14.58
N GLN A 6 -6.70 6.37 14.28
CA GLN A 6 -6.01 7.03 13.17
C GLN A 6 -5.91 6.14 11.92
N ILE A 7 -6.28 4.85 12.04
CA ILE A 7 -6.31 3.95 10.89
C ILE A 7 -7.52 4.32 10.02
N LYS A 8 -7.26 4.39 8.72
CA LYS A 8 -8.21 4.78 7.68
C LYS A 8 -8.18 3.78 6.55
N ILE A 9 -9.30 3.72 5.83
CA ILE A 9 -9.39 2.97 4.58
C ILE A 9 -9.37 3.98 3.43
N ALA A 10 -8.48 3.76 2.47
CA ALA A 10 -8.34 4.61 1.30
C ALA A 10 -8.42 3.81 -0.01
N LYS A 11 -8.64 4.54 -1.10
CA LYS A 11 -8.45 4.06 -2.47
C LYS A 11 -7.55 5.03 -3.22
N THR A 12 -6.70 4.52 -4.11
CA THR A 12 -6.00 5.37 -5.08
C THR A 12 -6.99 5.90 -6.10
N ILE A 13 -6.90 7.19 -6.44
CA ILE A 13 -7.72 7.85 -7.47
C ILE A 13 -6.89 8.40 -8.63
N ASP A 14 -5.59 8.60 -8.43
CA ASP A 14 -4.63 9.06 -9.44
C ASP A 14 -3.20 8.72 -8.98
N GLY A 15 -2.20 9.17 -9.73
CA GLY A 15 -0.79 9.11 -9.35
C GLY A 15 -0.08 7.82 -9.75
N GLU A 16 1.19 7.73 -9.37
CA GLU A 16 2.08 6.63 -9.75
C GLU A 16 1.58 5.27 -9.26
N LEU A 17 0.92 5.24 -8.10
CA LEU A 17 0.43 4.02 -7.47
C LEU A 17 -0.92 3.55 -8.00
N TYR A 18 -1.65 4.39 -8.74
CA TYR A 18 -2.99 4.08 -9.25
C TYR A 18 -3.05 2.83 -10.15
N PRO A 19 -2.15 2.61 -11.11
CA PRO A 19 -2.21 1.43 -11.97
C PRO A 19 -2.09 0.11 -11.21
N TYR A 20 -1.43 0.11 -10.06
CA TYR A 20 -1.12 -1.07 -9.26
C TYR A 20 -2.15 -1.35 -8.17
N PHE A 21 -2.74 -0.31 -7.61
CA PHE A 21 -3.67 -0.42 -6.48
C PHE A 21 -5.10 0.07 -6.77
N LYS A 22 -5.43 0.36 -8.03
CA LYS A 22 -6.82 0.65 -8.42
C LYS A 22 -7.75 -0.48 -7.95
N ASP A 23 -8.94 -0.08 -7.52
CA ASP A 23 -9.99 -0.96 -7.01
C ASP A 23 -9.70 -1.68 -5.67
N ILE A 24 -8.50 -1.54 -5.11
CA ILE A 24 -8.13 -2.12 -3.81
C ILE A 24 -8.48 -1.16 -2.68
N LYS A 25 -9.04 -1.69 -1.59
CA LYS A 25 -9.26 -0.92 -0.37
C LYS A 25 -8.06 -1.07 0.56
N LEU A 26 -7.25 -0.03 0.59
CA LEU A 26 -5.98 0.02 1.32
C LEU A 26 -6.22 0.45 2.76
N VAL A 27 -5.53 -0.18 3.69
CA VAL A 27 -5.55 0.13 5.12
C VAL A 27 -4.26 0.86 5.45
N GLY A 28 -4.37 1.99 6.15
CA GLY A 28 -3.22 2.86 6.39
C GLY A 28 -3.54 3.99 7.36
N ARG A 29 -2.72 5.03 7.35
CA ARG A 29 -3.01 6.29 8.05
C ARG A 29 -2.58 7.49 7.20
N VAL A 30 -3.22 8.62 7.43
CA VAL A 30 -2.71 9.91 6.93
C VAL A 30 -1.58 10.37 7.84
N ARG A 31 -0.45 10.81 7.26
CA ARG A 31 0.64 11.44 8.01
C ARG A 31 0.56 12.95 7.84
N GLU A 32 -0.10 13.62 8.78
CA GLU A 32 -0.27 15.08 8.78
C GLU A 32 1.09 15.80 8.77
N GLU A 33 2.11 15.17 9.38
CA GLU A 33 3.48 15.65 9.42
C GLU A 33 4.24 15.53 8.08
N TYR A 34 3.71 14.78 7.10
CA TYR A 34 4.28 14.58 5.77
C TYR A 34 3.29 14.99 4.66
N ASN A 35 2.86 16.26 4.68
CA ASN A 35 1.98 16.85 3.66
C ASN A 35 0.66 16.07 3.44
N ASN A 36 0.15 15.42 4.49
CA ASN A 36 -1.04 14.56 4.42
C ASN A 36 -0.91 13.41 3.40
N ASP A 37 0.28 12.84 3.21
CA ASP A 37 0.39 11.58 2.48
C ASP A 37 -0.30 10.43 3.23
N PHE A 38 -0.61 9.37 2.50
CA PHE A 38 -1.23 8.16 3.07
C PHE A 38 -0.23 7.04 3.07
N ILE A 39 0.17 6.59 4.26
CA ILE A 39 1.05 5.43 4.42
C ILE A 39 0.21 4.15 4.45
N ILE A 40 0.53 3.21 3.57
CA ILE A 40 -0.15 1.92 3.43
C ILE A 40 0.47 0.92 4.41
N TYR A 41 -0.38 0.22 5.15
CA TYR A 41 -0.03 -0.90 6.02
C TYR A 41 -0.50 -2.25 5.47
N GLY A 42 -1.47 -2.22 4.56
CA GLY A 42 -1.99 -3.42 3.90
C GLY A 42 -3.29 -3.10 3.18
N CYS A 43 -4.16 -4.09 3.08
CA CYS A 43 -5.50 -3.97 2.53
C CYS A 43 -6.54 -4.56 3.48
N ILE A 44 -7.82 -4.36 3.17
CA ILE A 44 -8.89 -5.06 3.90
C ILE A 44 -8.94 -6.53 3.48
N ARG A 45 -9.57 -7.35 4.31
CA ARG A 45 -9.82 -8.75 3.99
C ARG A 45 -10.60 -8.94 2.68
N GLY A 46 -10.14 -9.88 1.86
CA GLY A 46 -10.68 -10.22 0.55
C GLY A 46 -10.03 -9.47 -0.62
N TYR A 47 -8.94 -8.74 -0.37
CA TYR A 47 -8.17 -8.01 -1.39
C TYR A 47 -6.67 -8.36 -1.35
N GLU A 48 -6.27 -9.35 -0.54
CA GLU A 48 -4.87 -9.70 -0.29
C GLU A 48 -4.16 -10.11 -1.58
N GLU A 49 -4.81 -10.95 -2.40
CA GLU A 49 -4.23 -11.43 -3.66
C GLU A 49 -3.96 -10.27 -4.64
N GLU A 50 -4.95 -9.38 -4.83
CA GLU A 50 -4.78 -8.19 -5.68
C GLU A 50 -3.74 -7.24 -5.11
N PHE A 51 -3.67 -7.11 -3.79
CA PHE A 51 -2.71 -6.25 -3.12
C PHE A 51 -1.27 -6.74 -3.33
N TYR A 52 -1.01 -8.04 -3.16
CA TYR A 52 0.31 -8.63 -3.40
C TYR A 52 0.68 -8.57 -4.89
N LYS A 53 -0.27 -8.79 -5.80
CA LYS A 53 -0.06 -8.58 -7.24
C LYS A 53 0.29 -7.13 -7.56
N GLY A 54 -0.35 -6.17 -6.89
CA GLY A 54 -0.06 -4.74 -7.03
C GLY A 54 1.37 -4.40 -6.62
N ILE A 55 1.82 -4.90 -5.46
CA ILE A 55 3.20 -4.72 -4.98
C ILE A 55 4.21 -5.38 -5.92
N LEU A 56 3.96 -6.62 -6.36
CA LEU A 56 4.83 -7.31 -7.30
C LEU A 56 4.96 -6.53 -8.62
N ALA A 57 3.83 -6.05 -9.15
CA ALA A 57 3.83 -5.26 -10.39
C ALA A 57 4.58 -3.93 -10.21
N LEU A 58 4.44 -3.28 -9.06
CA LEU A 58 5.21 -2.08 -8.71
C LEU A 58 6.70 -2.38 -8.68
N ASP A 59 7.14 -3.44 -7.97
CA ASP A 59 8.55 -3.85 -7.93
C ASP A 59 9.11 -4.08 -9.34
N LYS A 60 8.39 -4.82 -10.19
CA LYS A 60 8.81 -5.05 -11.58
C LYS A 60 8.89 -3.76 -12.40
N ALA A 61 8.01 -2.80 -12.15
CA ALA A 61 8.00 -1.52 -12.85
C ALA A 61 9.14 -0.58 -12.41
N THR A 62 9.56 -0.65 -11.14
CA THR A 62 10.63 0.20 -10.58
C THR A 62 12.03 -0.40 -10.72
N GLY A 63 12.17 -1.51 -11.45
CA GLY A 63 13.46 -2.14 -11.74
C GLY A 63 13.78 -3.39 -10.91
N GLY A 64 12.84 -3.83 -10.06
CA GLY A 64 12.95 -5.08 -9.31
C GLY A 64 13.87 -4.99 -8.09
N GLU A 65 14.00 -3.81 -7.49
CA GLU A 65 14.94 -3.58 -6.37
C GLU A 65 14.61 -4.45 -5.14
N MET A 66 13.34 -4.79 -4.93
CA MET A 66 12.93 -5.69 -3.85
C MET A 66 13.18 -7.16 -4.19
N GLY A 67 13.35 -7.49 -5.48
CA GLY A 67 13.72 -8.83 -5.92
C GLY A 67 12.61 -9.88 -5.85
N PHE A 68 11.34 -9.48 -5.76
CA PHE A 68 10.22 -10.41 -5.64
C PHE A 68 10.01 -11.20 -6.94
N ASN A 69 9.88 -12.52 -6.89
CA ASN A 69 9.67 -13.34 -8.10
C ASN A 69 8.19 -13.57 -8.38
N ASP A 70 7.39 -13.74 -7.33
CA ASP A 70 5.96 -14.00 -7.39
C ASP A 70 5.23 -13.36 -6.19
N THR A 71 3.93 -13.63 -6.07
CA THR A 71 3.10 -13.08 -5.00
C THR A 71 3.34 -13.73 -3.64
N GLU A 72 3.87 -14.95 -3.60
CA GLU A 72 4.21 -15.64 -2.35
C GLU A 72 5.43 -14.96 -1.71
N ASP A 73 6.44 -14.61 -2.51
CA ASP A 73 7.58 -13.79 -2.06
C ASP A 73 7.12 -12.47 -1.43
N VAL A 74 6.15 -11.81 -2.06
CA VAL A 74 5.57 -10.55 -1.56
C VAL A 74 4.81 -10.79 -0.25
N GLU A 75 4.00 -11.83 -0.17
CA GLU A 75 3.22 -12.16 1.03
C GLU A 75 4.15 -12.42 2.22
N VAL A 76 5.16 -13.27 2.05
CA VAL A 76 6.17 -13.57 3.07
C VAL A 76 6.88 -12.30 3.49
N PHE A 77 7.34 -11.49 2.54
CA PHE A 77 7.96 -10.22 2.87
C PHE A 77 7.01 -9.31 3.66
N TRP A 78 5.77 -9.16 3.20
CA TRP A 78 4.82 -8.22 3.81
C TRP A 78 4.36 -8.63 5.21
N ILE A 79 4.25 -9.93 5.48
CA ILE A 79 3.78 -10.47 6.76
C ILE A 79 4.93 -10.67 7.74
N ASP A 80 6.05 -11.24 7.29
CA ASP A 80 7.09 -11.77 8.17
C ASP A 80 8.34 -10.86 8.25
N GLU A 81 8.68 -10.15 7.17
CA GLU A 81 9.95 -9.38 7.09
C GLU A 81 9.76 -7.87 6.94
N GLY A 82 8.52 -7.41 6.72
CA GLY A 82 8.14 -6.06 6.34
C GLY A 82 8.25 -5.02 7.47
N GLU A 83 9.11 -5.24 8.46
CA GLU A 83 9.42 -4.22 9.46
C GLU A 83 10.14 -3.04 8.78
N GLY A 84 9.36 -2.04 8.37
CA GLY A 84 9.86 -0.74 7.93
C GLY A 84 9.67 -0.41 6.45
N MET A 85 9.17 -1.34 5.62
CA MET A 85 8.77 -0.98 4.26
C MET A 85 7.40 -0.30 4.29
N PHE A 86 7.34 0.90 3.73
CA PHE A 86 6.13 1.69 3.70
C PHE A 86 5.90 2.23 2.30
N ILE A 87 4.79 1.83 1.69
CA ILE A 87 4.32 2.44 0.44
C ILE A 87 3.45 3.64 0.81
N THR A 88 3.68 4.78 0.16
CA THR A 88 2.98 6.03 0.49
C THR A 88 2.33 6.61 -0.76
N ILE A 89 1.07 7.03 -0.64
CA ILE A 89 0.33 7.72 -1.70
C ILE A 89 0.34 9.21 -1.41
N ASN A 90 0.65 10.05 -2.39
CA ASN A 90 0.71 11.50 -2.17
C ASN A 90 -0.69 12.07 -1.89
N ASN A 91 -0.73 13.19 -1.18
CA ASN A 91 -1.97 13.93 -0.98
C ASN A 91 -2.59 14.35 -2.33
N GLY A 92 -3.88 14.10 -2.51
CA GLY A 92 -4.61 14.32 -3.76
C GLY A 92 -4.66 13.10 -4.68
N GLU A 93 -3.85 12.06 -4.44
CA GLU A 93 -3.84 10.81 -5.23
C GLU A 93 -4.65 9.68 -4.57
N TYR A 94 -5.22 9.93 -3.39
CA TYR A 94 -6.10 8.98 -2.68
C TYR A 94 -7.38 9.65 -2.15
N GLU A 95 -8.40 8.83 -1.92
CA GLU A 95 -9.63 9.21 -1.24
C GLU A 95 -9.84 8.33 -0.01
N ILE A 96 -10.14 8.95 1.15
CA ILE A 96 -10.53 8.24 2.37
C ILE A 96 -11.99 7.83 2.26
N ILE A 97 -12.27 6.54 2.44
CA ILE A 97 -13.61 5.95 2.33
C ILE A 97 -14.15 5.39 3.66
N SER A 98 -13.31 5.35 4.72
CA SER A 98 -13.72 5.07 6.10
C SER A 98 -12.66 5.49 7.12
#